data_AF-A0A7K0M4A4-F1
#
_entry.id   AF-A0A7K0M4A4-F1
#
_cell.length_a   1.000
_cell.length_b   1.000
_cell.length_c   1.000
_cell.angle_alpha   90.00
_cell.angle_beta   90.00
_cell.angle_gamma   90.00
#
_symmetry.space_group_name_H-M   'P 1'
#
loop_
_entity.id
_entity.type
_entity.pdbx_description
1 polymer ?
#
loop_
_entity_poly.entity_id
_entity_poly.type
_entity_poly.pdbx_seq_one_letter_code
_entity_poly.pdbx_strand_id
1 'polypeptide(L)' 'MTAPRWSRVLIKLSGEAFAGDEGFGIDGEVVTRLAAEIVAVKQQFEV' A
#
# COMPACT_ATOMS: atom_id res chain seq x y z
N MET A 1 -17.87 -8.63 -1.55
CA MET A 1 -16.73 -8.58 -2.49
C MET A 1 -17.25 -8.05 -3.82
N THR A 2 -16.50 -7.15 -4.45
CA THR A 2 -16.87 -6.51 -5.72
C THR A 2 -15.88 -6.92 -6.79
N ALA A 3 -16.34 -7.09 -8.04
CA ALA A 3 -15.42 -7.39 -9.13
C ALA A 3 -14.47 -6.20 -9.39
N PRO A 4 -13.14 -6.40 -9.42
CA PRO A 4 -12.21 -5.33 -9.73
C PRO A 4 -12.26 -4.98 -11.22
N ARG A 5 -12.03 -3.70 -11.53
CA ARG A 5 -11.82 -3.25 -12.91
C ARG A 5 -10.53 -3.82 -13.51
N TRP A 6 -9.50 -4.03 -12.69
CA TRP A 6 -8.20 -4.56 -13.08
C TRP A 6 -7.82 -5.77 -12.23
N SER A 7 -7.54 -6.90 -12.88
CA SER A 7 -7.15 -8.14 -12.19
C SER A 7 -5.69 -8.16 -11.71
N ARG A 8 -4.86 -7.24 -12.20
CA ARG A 8 -3.45 -7.10 -11.80
C ARG A 8 -3.04 -5.64 -11.88
N VAL A 9 -2.37 -5.17 -10.82
CA VAL A 9 -1.83 -3.82 -10.73
C VAL A 9 -0.39 -3.88 -10.26
N LEU A 10 0.45 -2.97 -10.77
CA LEU A 10 1.78 -2.72 -10.24
C LEU A 10 1.73 -1.34 -9.59
N ILE A 11 1.91 -1.29 -8.28
CA ILE A 11 1.94 -0.04 -7.53
C ILE A 11 3.40 0.31 -7.28
N LYS A 12 3.81 1.50 -7.74
CA LYS A 12 5.14 2.05 -7.47
C LYS A 12 4.99 3.20 -6.49
N LEU A 13 5.73 3.14 -5.39
CA LEU A 13 5.83 4.19 -4.39
C LEU A 13 7.21 4.87 -4.48
N SER A 14 7.32 6.15 -4.11
CA SER A 14 8.64 6.79 -3.94
C SER A 14 9.35 6.23 -2.70
N GLY A 15 10.68 6.25 -2.67
CA GLY A 15 11.44 5.89 -1.46
C GLY A 15 11.14 6.85 -0.31
N GLU A 16 10.95 8.14 -0.61
CA GLU A 16 10.57 9.18 0.36
C GLU A 16 9.23 8.89 1.01
N ALA A 17 8.33 8.20 0.30
CA ALA A 17 7.02 7.85 0.85
C ALA A 17 7.11 6.86 2.02
N PHE A 18 8.24 6.17 2.19
CA PHE A 18 8.49 5.28 3.33
C PHE A 18 9.21 5.98 4.49
N ALA A 19 9.77 7.17 4.30
CA ALA A 19 10.57 7.84 5.31
C ALA A 19 9.74 8.62 6.35
N GLY A 20 8.43 8.81 6.10
CA GLY A 20 7.58 9.62 6.98
C GLY A 20 8.10 11.05 7.11
N ASP A 21 7.96 11.61 8.31
CA ASP A 21 8.39 12.98 8.62
C ASP A 21 9.92 13.10 8.83
N GLU A 22 10.63 11.99 8.99
CA GLU A 22 12.10 11.99 9.22
C GLU A 22 12.90 12.26 7.94
N GLY A 23 12.29 12.11 6.76
CA GLY A 23 12.91 12.41 5.47
C GLY A 23 14.03 11.45 5.04
N PHE A 24 14.39 10.47 5.87
CA PHE A 24 15.26 9.34 5.53
C PHE A 24 14.82 8.06 6.26
N GLY A 25 15.31 6.90 5.82
CA GLY A 25 15.03 5.62 6.47
C GLY A 25 13.68 5.02 6.11
N ILE A 26 13.17 4.14 6.98
CA ILE A 26 11.88 3.46 6.84
C ILE A 26 11.09 3.65 8.13
N ASP A 27 10.00 4.40 8.04
CA ASP A 27 9.03 4.62 9.09
C ASP A 27 8.10 3.40 9.22
N GLY A 28 8.10 2.79 10.41
CA GLY A 28 7.32 1.58 10.69
C GLY A 28 5.80 1.82 10.73
N GLU A 29 5.34 3.02 11.08
CA GLU A 29 3.93 3.38 11.06
C GLU A 29 3.44 3.51 9.63
N VAL A 30 4.21 4.17 8.77
CA VAL A 30 3.94 4.30 7.35
C VAL A 30 3.86 2.94 6.67
N VAL A 31 4.82 2.05 6.92
CA VAL A 31 4.83 0.69 6.37
C VAL A 31 3.60 -0.10 6.83
N THR A 32 3.25 0.00 8.11
CA THR A 32 2.09 -0.69 8.69
C THR A 32 0.79 -0.21 8.04
N ARG A 33 0.63 1.09 7.84
CA ARG A 33 -0.53 1.67 7.16
C ARG A 33 -0.64 1.19 5.71
N LEU A 34 0.45 1.26 4.95
CA LEU A 34 0.48 0.82 3.56
C LEU A 34 0.13 -0.67 3.43
N ALA A 35 0.65 -1.52 4.32
CA ALA A 35 0.32 -2.93 4.34
C ALA A 35 -1.18 -3.16 4.60
N ALA A 36 -1.76 -2.44 5.56
CA ALA A 36 -3.19 -2.53 5.87
C ALA A 36 -4.07 -2.10 4.69
N GLU A 37 -3.71 -1.02 3.98
CA GLU A 37 -4.42 -0.56 2.78
C GLU A 37 -4.39 -1.60 1.65
N ILE A 38 -3.23 -2.22 1.39
CA ILE A 38 -3.10 -3.27 0.38
C ILE A 38 -3.98 -4.48 0.73
N VAL A 39 -4.00 -4.90 2.00
CA VAL A 39 -4.85 -6.00 2.47
C VAL A 39 -6.33 -5.66 2.31
N ALA A 40 -6.74 -4.44 2.66
CA ALA A 40 -8.12 -4.00 2.54
C ALA A 40 -8.61 -4.05 1.07
N VAL A 41 -7.80 -3.55 0.13
CA VAL A 41 -8.11 -3.62 -1.31
C VAL A 41 -8.21 -5.08 -1.77
N LYS A 42 -7.27 -5.94 -1.37
CA LYS A 42 -7.29 -7.37 -1.70
C LYS A 42 -8.59 -8.04 -1.23
N GLN A 43 -8.99 -7.78 0.01
CA GLN A 43 -10.23 -8.31 0.60
C GLN A 43 -11.49 -7.78 -0.08
N GLN A 44 -11.49 -6.51 -0.49
CA GLN A 44 -12.62 -5.91 -1.18
C GLN A 44 -12.86 -6.56 -2.55
N PHE A 45 -11.79 -6.86 -3.29
CA PHE A 45 -11.84 -7.25 -4.70
C PHE A 45 -11.60 -8.74 -5.00
N GLU A 46 -11.28 -9.58 -4.01
CA GLU A 46 -10.95 -11.01 -4.21
C GLU A 46 -9.87 -11.26 -5.27
N VAL A 47 -8.75 -10.54 -5.14
CA VAL A 47 -7.57 -10.66 -6.02
C VAL A 47 -6.38 -11.34 -5.34
#